data_AF-A0A497GKD0-F1
#
_entry.id   AF-A0A497GKD0-F1
#
_cell.length_a   1.000
_cell.length_b   1.000
_cell.length_c   1.000
_cell.angle_alpha   90.00
_cell.angle_beta   90.00
_cell.angle_gamma   90.00
#
_symmetry.space_group_name_H-M   'P 1'
#
loop_
_entity.id
_entity.type
_entity.pdbx_description
1 polymer ?
#
loop_
_entity_poly.entity_id
_entity_poly.type
_entity_poly.pdbx_seq_one_letter_code
_entity_poly.pdbx_strand_id
1 'polypeptide(L)'
;MLISRESVYSHIRKVDETLYWGSLPSKRQALDLVKKYNVSLFINLYGYVGYEDYVEREGAQVVIYPIDNLCFAPIEDVDMKVLSRIQDEINRGGRIFVHCYAGIGRSGTLVCMYLIKKGMNYETAFKKVKALCPLWPESYIQLIAPKWYERLLRRIGLNIVKVCFKEGSKFSFGGSLGHASSVANIALDLFDTLVKANLIKASGWEWKVIYVTGILHDIGRYDAEDSIHHMRSVELIENMSSLRTLLKGRELEVVKLLIFSHRASVDPRLDARFKLISDSTKALLLSSCIKIADAFYDAYTVDMYSGCKMMENRLIIYADEYLKGRIMRKASILEDLGISIDVNPPELMQ
;
A
#
# COMPACT_ATOMS: atom_id res chain seq x y z
N MET A 1 15.48 35.08 -15.47
CA MET A 1 14.60 34.58 -16.54
C MET A 1 13.26 34.26 -15.89
N LEU A 2 12.28 35.15 -16.03
CA LEU A 2 10.96 35.02 -15.40
C LEU A 2 10.17 33.93 -16.14
N ILE A 3 10.09 32.75 -15.54
CA ILE A 3 9.14 31.70 -15.97
C ILE A 3 7.75 32.25 -15.65
N SER A 4 6.92 32.48 -16.68
CA SER A 4 5.55 32.96 -16.49
C SER A 4 4.77 31.95 -15.66
N ARG A 5 4.00 32.43 -14.67
CA ARG A 5 3.20 31.58 -13.77
C ARG A 5 2.17 30.70 -14.50
N GLU A 6 1.85 31.01 -15.75
CA GLU A 6 0.97 30.20 -16.62
C GLU A 6 1.64 28.93 -17.20
N SER A 7 2.98 28.84 -17.22
CA SER A 7 3.68 27.72 -17.88
C SER A 7 3.85 26.48 -16.99
N VAL A 8 3.57 26.56 -15.70
CA VAL A 8 3.83 25.43 -14.76
C VAL A 8 2.63 24.48 -14.67
N TYR A 9 1.42 24.97 -14.94
CA TYR A 9 0.16 24.23 -14.71
C TYR A 9 -0.51 23.69 -15.98
N SER A 10 0.07 23.90 -17.17
CA SER A 10 -0.56 23.60 -18.46
C SER A 10 0.04 22.41 -19.22
N HIS A 11 0.99 21.68 -18.63
CA HIS A 11 1.82 20.74 -19.39
C HIS A 11 1.31 19.30 -19.28
N ILE A 12 0.77 18.81 -20.40
CA ILE A 12 0.60 17.38 -20.66
C ILE A 12 2.00 16.79 -20.83
N ARG A 13 2.37 15.86 -19.95
CA ARG A 13 3.66 15.18 -19.93
C ARG A 13 3.50 13.83 -20.60
N LYS A 14 4.33 13.52 -21.59
CA LYS A 14 4.44 12.17 -22.14
C LYS A 14 5.29 11.33 -21.19
N VAL A 15 4.69 10.33 -20.55
CA VAL A 15 5.42 9.41 -19.66
C VAL A 15 6.12 8.35 -20.51
N ASP A 16 5.40 7.78 -21.48
CA ASP A 16 5.91 6.94 -22.55
C ASP A 16 4.94 6.92 -23.73
N GLU A 17 5.06 5.96 -24.66
CA GLU A 17 4.20 5.85 -25.84
C GLU A 17 2.72 5.54 -25.53
N THR A 18 2.45 5.04 -24.33
CA THR A 18 1.12 4.55 -23.90
C THR A 18 0.45 5.44 -22.87
N LEU A 19 1.19 6.27 -22.12
CA LEU A 19 0.62 7.09 -21.04
C LEU A 19 1.07 8.56 -21.07
N TYR A 20 0.08 9.44 -20.96
CA TYR A 20 0.21 10.87 -20.73
C TYR A 20 -0.27 11.24 -19.33
N TRP A 21 0.29 12.31 -18.77
CA TRP A 21 0.04 12.77 -17.40
C TRP A 21 -0.09 14.28 -17.34
N GLY A 22 -1.08 14.81 -16.64
CA GLY A 22 -1.23 16.26 -16.45
C GLY A 22 -2.16 16.67 -15.32
N SER A 23 -2.47 17.96 -15.30
CA SER A 23 -3.53 18.56 -14.47
C SER A 23 -4.92 18.24 -15.02
N LEU A 24 -5.95 18.62 -14.27
CA LEU A 24 -7.34 18.62 -14.76
C LEU A 24 -7.40 19.35 -16.11
N PRO A 25 -7.79 18.67 -17.21
CA PRO A 25 -7.81 19.29 -18.52
C PRO A 25 -9.07 20.14 -18.67
N SER A 26 -8.95 21.26 -19.39
CA SER A 26 -10.13 21.90 -19.98
C SER A 26 -10.78 20.98 -21.01
N LYS A 27 -12.07 21.19 -21.31
CA LYS A 27 -12.78 20.49 -22.39
C LYS A 27 -11.98 20.46 -23.70
N ARG A 28 -11.39 21.59 -24.10
CA ARG A 28 -10.58 21.68 -25.33
C ARG A 28 -9.35 20.78 -25.27
N GLN A 29 -8.63 20.78 -24.14
CA GLN A 29 -7.45 19.92 -23.96
C GLN A 29 -7.84 18.44 -23.93
N ALA A 30 -8.95 18.09 -23.29
CA ALA A 30 -9.45 16.72 -23.25
C ALA A 30 -9.80 16.20 -24.66
N LEU A 31 -10.48 17.01 -25.49
CA LEU A 31 -10.75 16.68 -26.88
C LEU A 31 -9.47 16.58 -27.73
N ASP A 32 -8.49 17.44 -27.49
CA ASP A 32 -7.18 17.37 -28.16
C ASP A 32 -6.43 16.07 -27.78
N LEU A 33 -6.50 15.63 -26.52
CA LEU A 33 -5.95 14.34 -26.06
C LEU A 33 -6.53 13.16 -26.85
N VAL A 34 -7.85 13.15 -27.09
CA VAL A 34 -8.48 12.13 -27.92
C VAL A 34 -8.02 12.25 -29.38
N LYS A 35 -8.22 13.42 -30.00
CA LYS A 35 -8.09 13.57 -31.46
C LYS A 35 -6.64 13.58 -31.96
N LYS A 36 -5.72 14.14 -31.18
CA LYS A 36 -4.31 14.33 -31.58
C LYS A 36 -3.39 13.29 -30.96
N TYR A 37 -3.67 12.89 -29.73
CA TYR A 37 -2.81 11.96 -28.99
C TYR A 37 -3.38 10.53 -28.93
N ASN A 38 -4.57 10.30 -29.50
CA ASN A 38 -5.26 9.01 -29.54
C ASN A 38 -5.48 8.43 -28.12
N VAL A 39 -5.75 9.30 -27.15
CA VAL A 39 -6.12 8.87 -25.79
C VAL A 39 -7.52 8.29 -25.82
N SER A 40 -7.63 7.06 -25.36
CA SER A 40 -8.87 6.28 -25.31
C SER A 40 -9.33 5.98 -23.88
N LEU A 41 -8.48 6.24 -22.87
CA LEU A 41 -8.85 6.11 -21.46
C LEU A 41 -8.33 7.28 -20.63
N PHE A 42 -9.22 7.91 -19.87
CA PHE A 42 -8.91 8.95 -18.90
C PHE A 42 -9.03 8.39 -17.47
N ILE A 43 -8.05 8.68 -16.63
CA ILE A 43 -8.08 8.38 -15.19
C ILE A 43 -8.21 9.70 -14.43
N ASN A 44 -9.40 9.96 -13.89
CA ASN A 44 -9.72 11.14 -13.11
C ASN A 44 -9.58 10.83 -11.62
N LEU A 45 -8.44 11.22 -11.02
CA LEU A 45 -8.17 11.05 -9.59
C LEU A 45 -8.69 12.20 -8.71
N TYR A 46 -9.33 13.20 -9.32
CA TYR A 46 -9.83 14.38 -8.61
C TYR A 46 -11.32 14.26 -8.27
N GLY A 47 -12.12 13.65 -9.14
CA GLY A 47 -13.55 13.46 -8.95
C GLY A 47 -14.44 14.60 -9.44
N TYR A 48 -13.86 15.71 -9.94
CA TYR A 48 -14.63 16.76 -10.59
C TYR A 48 -15.01 16.38 -12.02
N VAL A 49 -16.28 16.62 -12.36
CA VAL A 49 -16.87 16.36 -13.68
C VAL A 49 -16.89 17.65 -14.51
N GLY A 50 -16.41 17.58 -15.75
CA GLY A 50 -16.49 18.71 -16.69
C GLY A 50 -16.00 18.45 -18.11
N TYR A 51 -15.38 17.29 -18.40
CA TYR A 51 -14.93 16.94 -19.75
C TYR A 51 -15.42 15.56 -20.23
N GLU A 52 -15.95 14.74 -19.32
CA GLU A 52 -16.21 13.31 -19.48
C GLU A 52 -17.18 13.04 -20.63
N ASP A 53 -18.38 13.62 -20.61
CA ASP A 53 -19.38 13.48 -21.68
C ASP A 53 -18.83 13.81 -23.07
N TYR A 54 -17.87 14.74 -23.15
CA TYR A 54 -17.30 15.16 -24.43
C TYR A 54 -16.30 14.16 -24.98
N VAL A 55 -15.45 13.57 -24.13
CA VAL A 55 -14.50 12.55 -24.59
C VAL A 55 -15.19 11.20 -24.81
N GLU A 56 -16.25 10.90 -24.06
CA GLU A 56 -17.07 9.71 -24.23
C GLU A 56 -17.84 9.71 -25.56
N ARG A 57 -18.35 10.87 -25.98
CA ARG A 57 -18.95 11.02 -27.33
C ARG A 57 -17.96 10.81 -28.47
N GLU A 58 -16.67 10.98 -28.21
CA GLU A 58 -15.59 10.71 -29.17
C GLU A 58 -15.04 9.27 -29.02
N GLY A 59 -15.66 8.45 -28.16
CA GLY A 59 -15.34 7.02 -27.99
C GLY A 59 -14.31 6.70 -26.91
N ALA A 60 -13.81 7.70 -26.16
CA ALA A 60 -12.92 7.44 -25.03
C ALA A 60 -13.71 7.00 -23.78
N GLN A 61 -13.04 6.35 -22.83
CA GLN A 61 -13.61 6.00 -21.53
C GLN A 61 -13.04 6.91 -20.44
N VAL A 62 -13.83 7.15 -19.39
CA VAL A 62 -13.34 7.81 -18.18
C VAL A 62 -13.54 6.92 -16.97
N VAL A 63 -12.47 6.67 -16.23
CA VAL A 63 -12.50 6.06 -14.90
C VAL A 63 -12.35 7.18 -13.88
N ILE A 64 -13.43 7.44 -13.14
CA ILE A 64 -13.44 8.37 -12.01
C ILE A 64 -13.08 7.58 -10.75
N TYR A 65 -11.93 7.87 -10.16
CA TYR A 65 -11.44 7.24 -8.94
C TYR A 65 -10.87 8.33 -8.02
N PRO A 66 -11.73 9.09 -7.32
CA PRO A 66 -11.31 10.22 -6.53
C PRO A 66 -10.42 9.78 -5.37
N ILE A 67 -9.33 10.52 -5.13
CA ILE A 67 -8.45 10.34 -4.00
C ILE A 67 -8.34 11.68 -3.29
N ASP A 68 -8.40 11.70 -1.96
CA ASP A 68 -8.34 12.94 -1.18
C ASP A 68 -7.04 13.72 -1.36
N ASN A 69 -7.10 15.02 -1.15
CA ASN A 69 -5.95 15.90 -1.32
C ASN A 69 -4.80 15.51 -0.37
N LEU A 70 -3.55 15.56 -0.86
CA LEU A 70 -2.34 15.11 -0.15
C LEU A 70 -2.35 13.63 0.31
N CYS A 71 -3.41 12.88 0.04
CA CYS A 71 -3.53 11.48 0.41
C CYS A 71 -3.19 10.57 -0.78
N PHE A 72 -3.27 9.26 -0.54
CA PHE A 72 -3.36 8.25 -1.59
C PHE A 72 -4.43 7.21 -1.23
N ALA A 73 -4.69 6.23 -2.11
CA ALA A 73 -5.60 5.13 -1.82
C ALA A 73 -4.83 3.82 -1.56
N PRO A 74 -5.44 2.83 -0.88
CA PRO A 74 -4.85 1.51 -0.68
C PRO A 74 -4.32 0.92 -1.98
N ILE A 75 -3.05 0.50 -1.97
CA ILE A 75 -2.34 0.11 -3.19
C ILE A 75 -2.95 -1.14 -3.85
N GLU A 76 -3.59 -2.00 -3.06
CA GLU A 76 -4.35 -3.14 -3.53
C GLU A 76 -5.58 -2.69 -4.32
N ASP A 77 -6.31 -1.69 -3.83
CA ASP A 77 -7.50 -1.16 -4.50
C ASP A 77 -7.13 -0.44 -5.79
N VAL A 78 -6.05 0.35 -5.77
CA VAL A 78 -5.51 1.02 -6.95
C VAL A 78 -5.06 0.01 -8.00
N ASP A 79 -4.42 -1.11 -7.61
CA ASP A 79 -4.06 -2.17 -8.55
C ASP A 79 -5.30 -2.81 -9.19
N MET A 80 -6.29 -3.16 -8.36
CA MET A 80 -7.49 -3.86 -8.81
C MET A 80 -8.42 -3.02 -9.66
N LYS A 81 -8.58 -1.72 -9.34
CA LYS A 81 -9.59 -0.85 -9.98
C LYS A 81 -9.02 0.11 -11.02
N VAL A 82 -7.75 0.48 -10.92
CA VAL A 82 -7.16 1.53 -11.79
C VAL A 82 -6.06 0.95 -12.68
N LEU A 83 -5.02 0.35 -12.10
CA LEU A 83 -3.90 -0.17 -12.91
C LEU A 83 -4.31 -1.36 -13.79
N SER A 84 -5.27 -2.18 -13.35
CA SER A 84 -5.87 -3.24 -14.18
C SER A 84 -6.53 -2.66 -15.44
N ARG A 85 -7.32 -1.59 -15.30
CA ARG A 85 -8.00 -0.89 -16.40
C ARG A 85 -7.01 -0.26 -17.36
N ILE A 86 -5.97 0.39 -16.81
CA ILE A 86 -4.86 0.92 -17.62
C ILE A 86 -4.21 -0.21 -18.42
N GLN A 87 -3.91 -1.35 -17.79
CA GLN A 87 -3.27 -2.47 -18.47
C GLN A 87 -4.17 -3.07 -19.57
N ASP A 88 -5.46 -3.25 -19.30
CA ASP A 88 -6.43 -3.78 -20.26
C ASP A 88 -6.53 -2.86 -21.49
N GLU A 89 -6.51 -1.54 -21.27
CA GLU A 89 -6.54 -0.57 -22.36
C GLU A 89 -5.25 -0.59 -23.20
N ILE A 90 -4.08 -0.66 -22.55
CA ILE A 90 -2.80 -0.80 -23.25
C ILE A 90 -2.78 -2.07 -24.09
N ASN A 91 -3.31 -3.18 -23.57
CA ASN A 91 -3.36 -4.45 -24.29
C ASN A 91 -4.25 -4.38 -25.55
N ARG A 92 -5.21 -3.45 -25.59
CA ARG A 92 -6.05 -3.16 -26.76
C ARG A 92 -5.41 -2.15 -27.73
N GLY A 93 -4.19 -1.70 -27.45
CA GLY A 93 -3.49 -0.67 -28.23
C GLY A 93 -3.91 0.76 -27.90
N GLY A 94 -4.68 0.96 -26.83
CA GLY A 94 -5.13 2.27 -26.38
C GLY A 94 -4.05 3.10 -25.69
N ARG A 95 -4.36 4.39 -25.48
CA ARG A 95 -3.48 5.33 -24.76
C ARG A 95 -4.23 6.00 -23.62
N ILE A 96 -3.49 6.32 -22.58
CA ILE A 96 -4.05 6.73 -21.30
C ILE A 96 -3.68 8.18 -21.01
N PHE A 97 -4.61 8.94 -20.43
CA PHE A 97 -4.32 10.19 -19.77
C PHE A 97 -4.68 10.10 -18.29
N VAL A 98 -3.72 10.35 -17.42
CA VAL A 98 -3.91 10.38 -15.96
C VAL A 98 -3.86 11.82 -15.46
N HIS A 99 -4.82 12.20 -14.62
CA HIS A 99 -4.77 13.49 -13.92
C HIS A 99 -5.31 13.43 -12.50
N CYS A 100 -4.98 14.48 -11.74
CA CYS A 100 -5.68 14.85 -10.50
C CYS A 100 -6.14 16.31 -10.66
N TYR A 101 -6.04 17.15 -9.64
CA TYR A 101 -6.26 18.60 -9.82
C TYR A 101 -5.05 19.26 -10.51
N ALA A 102 -3.93 19.39 -9.80
CA ALA A 102 -2.74 20.06 -10.31
C ALA A 102 -1.84 19.18 -11.20
N GLY A 103 -2.07 17.86 -11.22
CA GLY A 103 -1.21 16.94 -11.96
C GLY A 103 0.13 16.67 -11.28
N ILE A 104 0.18 16.72 -9.94
CA ILE A 104 1.42 16.59 -9.15
C ILE A 104 1.36 15.33 -8.27
N GLY A 105 0.69 15.37 -7.12
CA GLY A 105 0.73 14.33 -6.09
C GLY A 105 0.11 13.00 -6.49
N ARG A 106 -1.23 12.87 -6.34
CA ARG A 106 -2.00 11.64 -6.60
C ARG A 106 -1.69 11.01 -7.97
N SER A 107 -1.67 11.82 -9.02
CA SER A 107 -1.40 11.34 -10.38
C SER A 107 0.07 10.96 -10.59
N GLY A 108 1.03 11.69 -10.01
CA GLY A 108 2.45 11.30 -10.02
C GLY A 108 2.70 9.98 -9.30
N THR A 109 2.01 9.74 -8.18
CA THR A 109 2.09 8.48 -7.44
C THR A 109 1.54 7.32 -8.27
N LEU A 110 0.39 7.48 -8.93
CA LEU A 110 -0.15 6.47 -9.83
C LEU A 110 0.78 6.22 -11.04
N VAL A 111 1.35 7.27 -11.63
CA VAL A 111 2.33 7.16 -12.72
C VAL A 111 3.57 6.38 -12.27
N CYS A 112 4.05 6.62 -11.05
CA CYS A 112 5.16 5.86 -10.48
C CYS A 112 4.81 4.37 -10.35
N MET A 113 3.64 4.04 -9.80
CA MET A 113 3.16 2.65 -9.70
C MET A 113 2.99 1.99 -11.06
N TYR A 114 2.49 2.74 -12.05
CA TYR A 114 2.37 2.28 -13.44
C TYR A 114 3.74 1.90 -14.04
N LEU A 115 4.76 2.74 -13.87
CA LEU A 115 6.12 2.45 -14.34
C LEU A 115 6.71 1.21 -13.66
N ILE A 116 6.45 1.03 -12.37
CA ILE A 116 6.85 -0.15 -11.61
C ILE A 116 6.13 -1.40 -12.16
N LYS A 117 4.82 -1.31 -12.45
CA LYS A 117 4.04 -2.40 -13.04
C LYS A 117 4.58 -2.80 -14.43
N LYS A 118 5.14 -1.86 -15.19
CA LYS A 118 5.83 -2.12 -16.46
C LYS A 118 7.24 -2.70 -16.31
N GLY A 119 7.69 -2.97 -15.09
CA GLY A 119 8.95 -3.66 -14.80
C GLY A 119 10.07 -2.76 -14.28
N MET A 120 9.87 -1.45 -14.13
CA MET A 120 10.87 -0.60 -13.47
C MET A 120 10.98 -0.95 -11.98
N ASN A 121 12.15 -0.71 -11.38
CA ASN A 121 12.24 -0.61 -9.92
C ASN A 121 11.79 0.77 -9.44
N TYR A 122 11.49 0.84 -8.14
CA TYR A 122 11.04 2.07 -7.51
C TYR A 122 12.03 3.21 -7.76
N GLU A 123 13.34 3.00 -7.63
CA GLU A 123 14.35 4.05 -7.77
C GLU A 123 14.35 4.65 -9.18
N THR A 124 14.24 3.82 -10.22
CA THR A 124 14.20 4.26 -11.61
C THR A 124 12.88 4.96 -11.93
N ALA A 125 11.76 4.41 -11.47
CA ALA A 125 10.44 5.02 -11.63
C ALA A 125 10.38 6.39 -10.92
N PHE A 126 10.88 6.47 -9.69
CA PHE A 126 10.97 7.69 -8.89
C PHE A 126 11.77 8.77 -9.62
N LYS A 127 12.98 8.46 -10.09
CA LYS A 127 13.81 9.41 -10.84
C LYS A 127 13.11 9.91 -12.10
N LYS A 128 12.43 9.03 -12.83
CA LYS A 128 11.67 9.39 -14.03
C LYS A 128 10.50 10.32 -13.70
N VAL A 129 9.72 10.02 -12.65
CA VAL A 129 8.61 10.87 -12.22
C VAL A 129 9.11 12.22 -11.72
N LYS A 130 10.18 12.26 -10.91
CA LYS A 130 10.82 13.51 -10.45
C LYS A 130 11.34 14.37 -11.61
N ALA A 131 11.93 13.76 -12.64
CA ALA A 131 12.39 14.48 -13.81
C ALA A 131 11.23 15.10 -14.61
N LEU A 132 10.10 14.38 -14.71
CA LEU A 132 8.89 14.88 -15.36
C LEU A 132 8.17 15.94 -14.52
N CYS A 133 8.16 15.82 -13.19
CA CYS A 133 7.52 16.73 -12.25
C CYS A 133 8.36 16.88 -10.97
N PRO A 134 9.22 17.92 -10.88
CA PRO A 134 10.08 18.13 -9.71
C PRO A 134 9.32 18.38 -8.39
N LEU A 135 8.03 18.75 -8.46
CA LEU A 135 7.19 19.02 -7.29
C LEU A 135 6.60 17.76 -6.64
N TRP A 136 6.57 16.62 -7.35
CA TRP A 136 6.14 15.36 -6.74
C TRP A 136 7.25 14.78 -5.85
N PRO A 137 6.95 14.05 -4.75
CA PRO A 137 5.63 13.88 -4.12
C PRO A 137 5.24 15.08 -3.23
N GLU A 138 3.94 15.21 -2.94
CA GLU A 138 3.40 16.29 -2.07
C GLU A 138 3.17 15.82 -0.62
N SER A 139 3.31 14.52 -0.34
CA SER A 139 3.16 13.94 1.00
C SER A 139 3.93 12.63 1.19
N TYR A 140 4.03 12.17 2.43
CA TYR A 140 4.71 10.92 2.79
C TYR A 140 4.06 9.69 2.16
N ILE A 141 2.73 9.57 2.23
CA ILE A 141 2.02 8.43 1.63
C ILE A 141 2.26 8.35 0.12
N GLN A 142 2.29 9.50 -0.56
CA GLN A 142 2.55 9.58 -2.00
C GLN A 142 3.96 9.10 -2.37
N LEU A 143 4.93 9.21 -1.45
CA LEU A 143 6.30 8.70 -1.60
C LEU A 143 6.39 7.20 -1.33
N ILE A 144 5.74 6.69 -0.28
CA ILE A 144 5.90 5.30 0.17
C ILE A 144 4.99 4.31 -0.57
N ALA A 145 3.80 4.71 -1.01
CA ALA A 145 2.85 3.82 -1.66
C ALA A 145 3.45 3.10 -2.90
N PRO A 146 4.24 3.74 -3.78
CA PRO A 146 4.90 3.03 -4.87
C PRO A 146 5.96 2.03 -4.40
N LYS A 147 6.66 2.28 -3.27
CA LYS A 147 7.61 1.31 -2.68
C LYS A 147 6.88 0.08 -2.17
N TRP A 148 5.78 0.29 -1.46
CA TRP A 148 4.91 -0.80 -1.00
C TRP A 148 4.39 -1.62 -2.18
N TYR A 149 3.95 -0.96 -3.25
CA TYR A 149 3.49 -1.63 -4.45
C TYR A 149 4.57 -2.47 -5.14
N GLU A 150 5.80 -1.96 -5.27
CA GLU A 150 6.94 -2.74 -5.79
C GLU A 150 7.17 -4.00 -4.95
N ARG A 151 7.12 -3.88 -3.61
CA ARG A 151 7.27 -5.02 -2.71
C ARG A 151 6.16 -6.05 -2.92
N LEU A 152 4.91 -5.63 -3.09
CA LEU A 152 3.80 -6.54 -3.39
C LEU A 152 4.06 -7.32 -4.69
N LEU A 153 4.56 -6.66 -5.73
CA LEU A 153 4.89 -7.32 -7.00
C LEU A 153 6.03 -8.33 -6.86
N ARG A 154 7.11 -7.96 -6.15
CA ARG A 154 8.38 -8.69 -6.18
C ARG A 154 8.59 -9.71 -5.06
N ARG A 155 7.96 -9.50 -3.89
CA ARG A 155 8.13 -10.35 -2.70
C ARG A 155 6.89 -11.18 -2.40
N ILE A 156 5.70 -10.65 -2.67
CA ILE A 156 4.43 -11.31 -2.34
C ILE A 156 3.85 -12.03 -3.57
N GLY A 157 3.80 -11.34 -4.70
CA GLY A 157 3.18 -11.81 -5.93
C GLY A 157 1.70 -11.45 -6.00
N LEU A 158 1.27 -10.90 -7.16
CA LEU A 158 -0.09 -10.39 -7.35
C LEU A 158 -1.20 -11.43 -7.17
N ASN A 159 -0.91 -12.73 -7.32
CA ASN A 159 -1.91 -13.75 -7.09
C ASN A 159 -2.36 -13.80 -5.61
N ILE A 160 -1.40 -13.71 -4.68
CA ILE A 160 -1.70 -13.66 -3.25
C ILE A 160 -2.46 -12.37 -2.91
N VAL A 161 -2.00 -11.23 -3.45
CA VAL A 161 -2.65 -9.93 -3.27
C VAL A 161 -4.11 -9.99 -3.73
N LYS A 162 -4.38 -10.51 -4.94
CA LYS A 162 -5.72 -10.65 -5.51
C LYS A 162 -6.63 -11.55 -4.67
N VAL A 163 -6.13 -12.70 -4.21
CA VAL A 163 -6.92 -13.60 -3.36
C VAL A 163 -7.23 -12.94 -2.02
N CYS A 164 -6.24 -12.32 -1.37
CA CYS A 164 -6.48 -11.61 -0.10
C CYS A 164 -7.46 -10.46 -0.27
N PHE A 165 -7.34 -9.68 -1.35
CA PHE A 165 -8.28 -8.60 -1.64
C PHE A 165 -9.70 -9.15 -1.81
N LYS A 166 -9.88 -10.22 -2.59
CA LYS A 166 -11.19 -10.86 -2.80
C LYS A 166 -11.77 -11.42 -1.51
N GLU A 167 -10.98 -12.16 -0.73
CA GLU A 167 -11.44 -12.77 0.52
C GLU A 167 -11.74 -11.71 1.58
N GLY A 168 -10.84 -10.74 1.78
CA GLY A 168 -11.02 -9.64 2.73
C GLY A 168 -12.22 -8.75 2.39
N SER A 169 -12.48 -8.49 1.11
CA SER A 169 -13.64 -7.71 0.66
C SER A 169 -14.98 -8.31 1.07
N LYS A 170 -15.09 -9.64 1.20
CA LYS A 170 -16.32 -10.31 1.66
C LYS A 170 -16.70 -9.92 3.09
N PHE A 171 -15.71 -9.47 3.86
CA PHE A 171 -15.82 -9.09 5.26
C PHE A 171 -15.44 -7.62 5.48
N SER A 172 -15.48 -6.81 4.42
CA SER A 172 -15.10 -5.39 4.45
C SER A 172 -13.74 -5.10 5.09
N PHE A 173 -12.81 -6.05 5.04
CA PHE A 173 -11.50 -5.97 5.70
C PHE A 173 -11.57 -5.66 7.21
N GLY A 174 -12.65 -6.07 7.88
CA GLY A 174 -12.85 -5.75 9.30
C GLY A 174 -13.33 -4.32 9.56
N GLY A 175 -13.72 -3.59 8.51
CA GLY A 175 -14.30 -2.24 8.56
C GLY A 175 -13.58 -1.25 7.65
N SER A 176 -12.27 -1.40 7.41
CA SER A 176 -11.49 -0.47 6.58
C SER A 176 -10.36 -1.17 5.84
N LEU A 177 -10.38 -1.07 4.51
CA LEU A 177 -9.23 -1.46 3.68
C LEU A 177 -8.01 -0.56 3.92
N GLY A 178 -8.21 0.73 4.22
CA GLY A 178 -7.12 1.65 4.54
C GLY A 178 -6.33 1.20 5.76
N HIS A 179 -7.03 0.80 6.82
CA HIS A 179 -6.43 0.21 8.01
C HIS A 179 -5.71 -1.10 7.69
N ALA A 180 -6.41 -2.08 7.11
CA ALA A 180 -5.83 -3.39 6.82
C ALA A 180 -4.59 -3.31 5.91
N SER A 181 -4.63 -2.46 4.89
CA SER A 181 -3.49 -2.24 3.98
C SER A 181 -2.34 -1.51 4.68
N SER A 182 -2.63 -0.56 5.57
CA SER A 182 -1.61 0.10 6.41
C SER A 182 -0.91 -0.92 7.30
N VAL A 183 -1.68 -1.76 8.01
CA VAL A 183 -1.12 -2.82 8.88
C VAL A 183 -0.26 -3.78 8.07
N ALA A 184 -0.75 -4.26 6.92
CA ALA A 184 0.01 -5.16 6.05
C ALA A 184 1.35 -4.54 5.61
N ASN A 185 1.34 -3.30 5.14
CA ASN A 185 2.52 -2.70 4.56
C ASN A 185 3.53 -2.17 5.59
N ILE A 186 3.06 -1.63 6.71
CA ILE A 186 3.92 -1.20 7.82
C ILE A 186 4.56 -2.43 8.48
N ALA A 187 3.82 -3.54 8.66
CA ALA A 187 4.40 -4.78 9.17
C ALA A 187 5.53 -5.33 8.28
N LEU A 188 5.39 -5.18 6.96
CA LEU A 188 6.44 -5.55 6.01
C LEU A 188 7.64 -4.58 6.04
N ASP A 189 7.43 -3.29 6.28
CA ASP A 189 8.53 -2.32 6.49
C ASP A 189 9.32 -2.64 7.76
N LEU A 190 8.63 -2.97 8.85
CA LEU A 190 9.24 -3.41 10.10
C LEU A 190 10.04 -4.70 9.87
N PHE A 191 9.46 -5.67 9.17
CA PHE A 191 10.14 -6.92 8.85
C PHE A 191 11.39 -6.71 7.99
N ASP A 192 11.30 -5.90 6.93
CA ASP A 192 12.45 -5.58 6.08
C ASP A 192 13.58 -4.93 6.88
N THR A 193 13.21 -4.06 7.82
CA THR A 193 14.13 -3.37 8.73
C THR A 193 14.86 -4.37 9.65
N LEU A 194 14.15 -5.36 10.20
CA LEU A 194 14.74 -6.42 11.01
C LEU A 194 15.63 -7.36 10.18
N VAL A 195 15.26 -7.65 8.93
CA VAL A 195 16.08 -8.45 8.00
C VAL A 195 17.38 -7.72 7.67
N LYS A 196 17.31 -6.43 7.33
CA LYS A 196 18.49 -5.59 7.03
C LYS A 196 19.44 -5.45 8.20
N ALA A 197 18.91 -5.48 9.43
CA ALA A 197 19.70 -5.47 10.66
C ALA A 197 20.23 -6.86 11.07
N ASN A 198 20.02 -7.90 10.26
CA ASN A 198 20.41 -9.29 10.54
C ASN A 198 19.76 -9.89 11.81
N LEU A 199 18.63 -9.35 12.26
CA LEU A 199 17.87 -9.88 13.40
C LEU A 199 16.97 -11.06 12.99
N ILE A 200 16.60 -11.13 11.71
CA ILE A 200 15.84 -12.25 11.14
C ILE A 200 16.46 -12.68 9.82
N LYS A 201 16.69 -13.99 9.66
CA LYS A 201 16.99 -14.58 8.35
C LYS A 201 15.68 -14.87 7.60
N ALA A 202 15.42 -14.14 6.52
CA ALA A 202 14.27 -14.38 5.64
C ALA A 202 14.58 -15.45 4.61
N SER A 203 13.68 -16.44 4.46
CA SER A 203 13.74 -17.45 3.39
C SER A 203 12.59 -17.32 2.39
N GLY A 204 11.73 -16.31 2.54
CA GLY A 204 10.76 -15.86 1.53
C GLY A 204 9.31 -16.05 1.97
N TRP A 205 9.02 -17.12 2.71
CA TRP A 205 7.67 -17.40 3.21
C TRP A 205 7.22 -16.37 4.24
N GLU A 206 8.16 -15.77 5.00
CA GLU A 206 7.87 -14.75 6.01
C GLU A 206 7.14 -13.54 5.42
N TRP A 207 7.58 -13.07 4.25
CA TRP A 207 6.93 -11.95 3.54
C TRP A 207 5.46 -12.23 3.25
N LYS A 208 5.15 -13.45 2.77
CA LYS A 208 3.79 -13.86 2.45
C LYS A 208 2.92 -13.91 3.70
N VAL A 209 3.38 -14.55 4.77
CA VAL A 209 2.55 -14.70 5.98
C VAL A 209 2.32 -13.36 6.68
N ILE A 210 3.29 -12.45 6.68
CA ILE A 210 3.12 -11.09 7.26
C ILE A 210 2.08 -10.32 6.47
N TYR A 211 2.18 -10.32 5.13
CA TYR A 211 1.21 -9.64 4.27
C TYR A 211 -0.20 -10.19 4.47
N VAL A 212 -0.37 -11.51 4.38
CA VAL A 212 -1.69 -12.16 4.51
C VAL A 212 -2.28 -11.91 5.89
N THR A 213 -1.44 -11.98 6.94
CA THR A 213 -1.87 -11.65 8.30
C THR A 213 -2.34 -10.20 8.37
N GLY A 214 -1.51 -9.23 7.97
CA GLY A 214 -1.85 -7.81 8.10
C GLY A 214 -3.11 -7.40 7.32
N ILE A 215 -3.30 -7.90 6.10
CA ILE A 215 -4.47 -7.52 5.28
C ILE A 215 -5.76 -8.21 5.72
N LEU A 216 -5.69 -9.31 6.49
CA LEU A 216 -6.85 -10.09 6.93
C LEU A 216 -7.03 -10.17 8.46
N HIS A 217 -6.19 -9.52 9.26
CA HIS A 217 -6.17 -9.75 10.72
C HIS A 217 -7.49 -9.43 11.42
N ASP A 218 -8.25 -8.47 10.87
CA ASP A 218 -9.44 -7.91 11.49
C ASP A 218 -10.76 -8.32 10.82
N ILE A 219 -10.75 -9.22 9.84
CA ILE A 219 -11.97 -9.62 9.10
C ILE A 219 -13.09 -10.16 10.01
N GLY A 220 -12.75 -10.71 11.17
CA GLY A 220 -13.70 -11.17 12.17
C GLY A 220 -14.50 -10.06 12.86
N ARG A 221 -14.08 -8.79 12.75
CA ARG A 221 -14.89 -7.64 13.20
C ARG A 221 -16.18 -7.46 12.42
N TYR A 222 -16.28 -8.10 11.24
CA TYR A 222 -17.47 -8.03 10.40
C TYR A 222 -18.73 -8.55 11.11
N ASP A 223 -18.59 -9.62 11.90
CA ASP A 223 -19.73 -10.29 12.55
C ASP A 223 -19.48 -10.66 14.02
N ALA A 224 -18.33 -10.30 14.61
CA ALA A 224 -18.02 -10.59 16.00
C ALA A 224 -17.65 -9.33 16.80
N GLU A 225 -17.88 -9.42 18.12
CA GLU A 225 -17.51 -8.37 19.06
C GLU A 225 -15.99 -8.14 19.13
N ASP A 226 -15.59 -6.94 19.54
CA ASP A 226 -14.18 -6.56 19.70
C ASP A 226 -13.40 -7.50 20.63
N SER A 227 -14.07 -8.08 21.63
CA SER A 227 -13.44 -9.01 22.57
C SER A 227 -12.91 -10.29 21.90
N ILE A 228 -13.53 -10.74 20.80
CA ILE A 228 -13.30 -12.06 20.18
C ILE A 228 -12.98 -12.04 18.68
N HIS A 229 -12.95 -10.87 18.03
CA HIS A 229 -12.72 -10.75 16.57
C HIS A 229 -11.45 -11.47 16.06
N HIS A 230 -10.36 -11.50 16.83
CA HIS A 230 -9.13 -12.21 16.50
C HIS A 230 -9.35 -13.73 16.37
N MET A 231 -10.16 -14.34 17.25
CA MET A 231 -10.54 -15.75 17.14
C MET A 231 -11.47 -15.99 15.95
N ARG A 232 -12.42 -15.09 15.73
CA ARG A 232 -13.32 -15.15 14.56
C ARG A 232 -12.55 -15.05 13.25
N SER A 233 -11.54 -14.18 13.16
CA SER A 233 -10.68 -14.04 11.97
C SER A 233 -9.91 -15.32 11.67
N VAL A 234 -9.41 -16.00 12.70
CA VAL A 234 -8.76 -17.32 12.57
C VAL A 234 -9.74 -18.36 12.02
N GLU A 235 -10.96 -18.41 12.53
CA GLU A 235 -12.00 -19.34 12.05
C GLU A 235 -12.38 -19.08 10.59
N LEU A 236 -12.52 -17.81 10.18
CA LEU A 236 -12.82 -17.45 8.81
C LEU A 236 -11.69 -17.87 7.85
N ILE A 237 -10.44 -17.58 8.20
CA ILE A 237 -9.27 -17.96 7.40
C ILE A 237 -9.07 -19.47 7.34
N GLU A 238 -9.37 -20.17 8.43
CA GLU A 238 -9.39 -21.63 8.46
C GLU A 238 -10.37 -22.21 7.44
N ASN A 239 -11.36 -21.48 6.95
CA ASN A 239 -12.31 -21.98 5.95
C ASN A 239 -12.05 -21.50 4.51
N MET A 240 -11.01 -20.70 4.28
CA MET A 240 -10.68 -20.14 2.96
C MET A 240 -9.84 -21.11 2.11
N SER A 241 -10.51 -21.89 1.26
CA SER A 241 -9.86 -22.83 0.31
C SER A 241 -8.89 -22.14 -0.67
N SER A 242 -9.20 -20.89 -1.04
CA SER A 242 -8.36 -20.05 -1.89
C SER A 242 -7.00 -19.74 -1.25
N LEU A 243 -6.96 -19.45 0.05
CA LEU A 243 -5.71 -19.24 0.80
C LEU A 243 -4.94 -20.55 1.01
N ARG A 244 -5.64 -21.65 1.34
CA ARG A 244 -5.01 -22.98 1.48
C ARG A 244 -4.24 -23.42 0.24
N THR A 245 -4.75 -23.09 -0.93
CA THR A 245 -4.10 -23.43 -2.21
C THR A 245 -2.80 -22.63 -2.42
N LEU A 246 -2.72 -21.42 -1.86
CA LEU A 246 -1.58 -20.50 -2.05
C LEU A 246 -0.50 -20.65 -0.98
N LEU A 247 -0.91 -20.93 0.26
CA LEU A 247 -0.02 -21.06 1.41
C LEU A 247 0.47 -22.51 1.52
N LYS A 248 1.80 -22.68 1.56
CA LYS A 248 2.44 -24.00 1.53
C LYS A 248 2.89 -24.44 2.92
N GLY A 249 2.88 -25.75 3.16
CA GLY A 249 3.39 -26.34 4.39
C GLY A 249 2.70 -25.77 5.63
N ARG A 250 3.45 -25.10 6.50
CA ARG A 250 2.96 -24.51 7.77
C ARG A 250 2.53 -23.05 7.67
N GLU A 251 2.59 -22.45 6.48
CA GLU A 251 2.34 -21.00 6.30
C GLU A 251 0.95 -20.56 6.80
N LEU A 252 -0.10 -21.34 6.54
CA LEU A 252 -1.45 -21.02 7.02
C LEU A 252 -1.54 -21.04 8.56
N GLU A 253 -0.89 -22.01 9.21
CA GLU A 253 -0.87 -22.08 10.67
C GLU A 253 -0.10 -20.92 11.30
N VAL A 254 0.97 -20.45 10.63
CA VAL A 254 1.67 -19.24 11.05
C VAL A 254 0.78 -18.01 10.89
N VAL A 255 0.05 -17.86 9.77
CA VAL A 255 -0.93 -16.77 9.61
C VAL A 255 -1.94 -16.79 10.76
N LYS A 256 -2.51 -17.97 11.07
CA LYS A 256 -3.47 -18.10 12.16
C LYS A 256 -2.88 -17.77 13.53
N LEU A 257 -1.62 -18.13 13.81
CA LEU A 257 -0.91 -17.72 15.02
C LEU A 257 -0.73 -16.20 15.11
N LEU A 258 -0.30 -15.57 14.02
CA LEU A 258 -0.04 -14.13 13.99
C LEU A 258 -1.34 -13.32 14.14
N ILE A 259 -2.44 -13.78 13.52
CA ILE A 259 -3.77 -13.18 13.70
C ILE A 259 -4.28 -13.41 15.12
N PHE A 260 -4.14 -14.61 15.68
CA PHE A 260 -4.57 -14.85 17.06
C PHE A 260 -3.85 -13.91 18.05
N SER A 261 -2.56 -13.65 17.81
CA SER A 261 -1.70 -12.88 18.71
C SER A 261 -1.57 -11.38 18.37
N HIS A 262 -2.26 -10.84 17.36
CA HIS A 262 -2.04 -9.46 16.92
C HIS A 262 -2.40 -8.39 17.99
N ARG A 263 -3.25 -8.74 18.97
CA ARG A 263 -3.64 -7.84 20.07
C ARG A 263 -2.51 -7.68 21.08
N ALA A 264 -2.39 -6.50 21.68
CA ALA A 264 -1.34 -6.22 22.67
C ALA A 264 -1.35 -7.20 23.85
N SER A 265 -2.55 -7.56 24.33
CA SER A 265 -2.76 -8.39 25.52
C SER A 265 -2.53 -9.90 25.31
N VAL A 266 -2.27 -10.36 24.08
CA VAL A 266 -2.14 -11.78 23.77
C VAL A 266 -0.67 -12.14 23.59
N ASP A 267 -0.11 -12.97 24.48
CA ASP A 267 1.24 -13.50 24.30
C ASP A 267 1.20 -14.67 23.28
N PRO A 268 1.91 -14.56 22.13
CA PRO A 268 1.96 -15.63 21.13
C PRO A 268 2.52 -16.96 21.68
N ARG A 269 3.31 -16.95 22.77
CA ARG A 269 3.90 -18.16 23.37
C ARG A 269 2.86 -19.10 23.98
N LEU A 270 1.67 -18.60 24.29
CA LEU A 270 0.58 -19.37 24.88
C LEU A 270 -0.16 -20.24 23.85
N ASP A 271 0.06 -19.99 22.56
CA ASP A 271 -0.55 -20.74 21.47
C ASP A 271 0.30 -21.94 21.05
N ALA A 272 -0.30 -23.12 20.89
CA ALA A 272 0.41 -24.32 20.46
C ALA A 272 1.10 -24.17 19.09
N ARG A 273 0.55 -23.32 18.19
CA ARG A 273 1.10 -23.02 16.88
C ARG A 273 2.43 -22.27 16.95
N PHE A 274 2.75 -21.63 18.09
CA PHE A 274 4.04 -20.98 18.30
C PHE A 274 5.22 -21.93 18.05
N LYS A 275 5.08 -23.20 18.45
CA LYS A 275 6.08 -24.25 18.27
C LYS A 275 6.29 -24.68 16.80
N LEU A 276 5.43 -24.22 15.88
CA LEU A 276 5.55 -24.53 14.46
C LEU A 276 6.71 -23.78 13.79
N ILE A 277 7.10 -22.63 14.35
CA ILE A 277 8.29 -21.88 13.98
C ILE A 277 9.41 -22.35 14.93
N SER A 278 10.43 -23.02 14.38
CA SER A 278 11.50 -23.62 15.19
C SER A 278 12.35 -22.59 15.93
N ASP A 279 12.50 -21.40 15.36
CA ASP A 279 13.18 -20.26 15.95
C ASP A 279 12.16 -19.39 16.71
N SER A 280 12.16 -19.50 18.05
CA SER A 280 11.27 -18.76 18.93
C SER A 280 11.47 -17.25 18.83
N THR A 281 12.70 -16.79 18.59
CA THR A 281 13.01 -15.36 18.42
C THR A 281 12.37 -14.85 17.14
N LYS A 282 12.51 -15.59 16.04
CA LYS A 282 11.82 -15.27 14.78
C LYS A 282 10.31 -15.18 14.98
N ALA A 283 9.70 -16.13 15.68
CA ALA A 283 8.25 -16.11 15.93
C ALA A 283 7.79 -14.85 16.68
N LEU A 284 8.54 -14.44 17.71
CA LEU A 284 8.26 -13.23 18.48
C LEU A 284 8.44 -11.96 17.65
N LEU A 285 9.49 -11.90 16.83
CA LEU A 285 9.74 -10.76 15.95
C LEU A 285 8.65 -10.62 14.88
N LEU A 286 8.19 -11.73 14.28
CA LEU A 286 7.07 -11.71 13.33
C LEU A 286 5.76 -11.24 13.97
N SER A 287 5.45 -11.73 15.18
CA SER A 287 4.27 -11.28 15.95
C SER A 287 4.37 -9.79 16.29
N SER A 288 5.57 -9.31 16.65
CA SER A 288 5.83 -7.92 16.96
C SER A 288 5.62 -6.99 15.77
N CYS A 289 6.05 -7.38 14.56
CA CYS A 289 5.78 -6.60 13.35
C CYS A 289 4.29 -6.34 13.15
N ILE A 290 3.46 -7.36 13.34
CA ILE A 290 2.01 -7.27 13.17
C ILE A 290 1.38 -6.41 14.27
N LYS A 291 1.73 -6.69 15.54
CA LYS A 291 1.26 -5.91 16.69
C LYS A 291 1.57 -4.43 16.50
N ILE A 292 2.83 -4.08 16.22
CA ILE A 292 3.22 -2.67 16.09
C ILE A 292 2.50 -1.99 14.92
N ALA A 293 2.36 -2.67 13.78
CA ALA A 293 1.66 -2.12 12.63
C ALA A 293 0.16 -1.88 12.91
N ASP A 294 -0.48 -2.73 13.72
CA ASP A 294 -1.87 -2.57 14.21
C ASP A 294 -2.03 -1.39 15.21
N ALA A 295 -0.96 -0.65 15.52
CA ALA A 295 -1.09 0.62 16.22
C ALA A 295 -1.60 1.76 15.31
N PHE A 296 -1.45 1.62 14.00
CA PHE A 296 -1.83 2.63 13.00
C PHE A 296 -3.32 2.52 12.67
N TYR A 297 -4.02 3.65 12.54
CA TYR A 297 -5.40 3.70 12.09
C TYR A 297 -5.49 3.60 10.56
N ASP A 298 -4.84 4.50 9.84
CA ASP A 298 -4.83 4.55 8.38
C ASP A 298 -3.72 5.48 7.86
N ALA A 299 -2.63 4.91 7.34
CA ALA A 299 -1.51 5.66 6.78
C ALA A 299 -1.83 6.33 5.44
N TYR A 300 -2.98 6.03 4.83
CA TYR A 300 -3.39 6.61 3.55
C TYR A 300 -4.01 7.99 3.69
N THR A 301 -4.73 8.21 4.80
CA THR A 301 -5.60 9.40 4.99
C THR A 301 -5.49 10.05 6.36
N VAL A 302 -5.10 9.31 7.40
CA VAL A 302 -5.13 9.79 8.80
C VAL A 302 -3.73 9.95 9.36
N ASP A 303 -2.95 8.87 9.38
CA ASP A 303 -1.65 8.82 10.02
C ASP A 303 -0.53 9.22 9.05
N MET A 304 0.38 10.08 9.50
CA MET A 304 1.66 10.26 8.85
C MET A 304 2.60 9.12 9.23
N TYR A 305 3.11 8.44 8.21
CA TYR A 305 4.14 7.42 8.34
C TYR A 305 5.15 7.58 7.19
N SER A 306 6.45 7.51 7.51
CA SER A 306 7.52 7.68 6.50
C SER A 306 8.56 6.55 6.49
N GLY A 307 8.34 5.51 7.30
CA GLY A 307 9.20 4.32 7.36
C GLY A 307 9.71 4.04 8.77
N CYS A 308 10.67 3.12 8.84
CA CYS A 308 11.39 2.80 10.07
C CYS A 308 12.84 2.42 9.76
N LYS A 309 13.70 2.44 10.77
CA LYS A 309 15.10 2.04 10.67
C LYS A 309 15.61 1.43 11.98
N MET A 310 16.61 0.56 11.88
CA MET A 310 17.39 0.10 13.04
C MET A 310 18.61 1.00 13.23
N MET A 311 18.86 1.38 14.48
CA MET A 311 20.13 1.95 14.95
C MET A 311 20.58 1.14 16.15
N GLU A 312 21.62 0.31 15.99
CA GLU A 312 22.05 -0.66 17.01
C GLU A 312 20.86 -1.53 17.47
N ASN A 313 20.55 -1.54 18.77
CA ASN A 313 19.41 -2.26 19.36
C ASN A 313 18.16 -1.37 19.51
N ARG A 314 17.98 -0.41 18.61
CA ARG A 314 16.87 0.54 18.65
C ARG A 314 16.15 0.59 17.31
N LEU A 315 14.86 0.31 17.33
CA LEU A 315 13.97 0.46 16.19
C LEU A 315 13.30 1.85 16.27
N ILE A 316 13.62 2.69 15.30
CA ILE A 316 13.06 4.04 15.16
C ILE A 316 11.94 3.98 14.13
N ILE A 317 10.74 4.37 14.52
CA ILE A 317 9.55 4.44 13.67
C ILE A 317 9.23 5.92 13.43
N TYR A 318 9.14 6.31 12.17
CA TYR A 318 8.88 7.69 11.79
C TYR A 318 7.40 7.91 11.51
N ALA A 319 6.68 8.38 12.53
CA ALA A 319 5.23 8.49 12.55
C ALA A 319 4.74 9.65 13.42
N ASP A 320 3.45 9.97 13.35
CA ASP A 320 2.84 10.97 14.22
C ASP A 320 3.04 10.68 15.72
N GLU A 321 3.30 11.74 16.49
CA GLU A 321 3.60 11.64 17.92
C GLU A 321 2.43 11.03 18.72
N TYR A 322 1.18 11.29 18.33
CA TYR A 322 0.02 10.74 19.04
C TYR A 322 -0.07 9.20 18.97
N LEU A 323 0.58 8.57 17.98
CA LEU A 323 0.64 7.11 17.87
C LEU A 323 1.64 6.50 18.86
N LYS A 324 2.57 7.28 19.41
CA LYS A 324 3.64 6.80 20.30
C LYS A 324 3.11 5.92 21.41
N GLY A 325 2.07 6.35 22.12
CA GLY A 325 1.48 5.57 23.21
C GLY A 325 0.92 4.22 22.76
N ARG A 326 0.31 4.14 21.57
CA ARG A 326 -0.21 2.89 21.01
C ARG A 326 0.92 1.97 20.55
N ILE A 327 1.91 2.53 19.86
CA ILE A 327 3.09 1.82 19.35
C ILE A 327 3.85 1.18 20.51
N MET A 328 4.20 1.95 21.55
CA MET A 328 4.95 1.46 22.71
C MET A 328 4.23 0.30 23.41
N ARG A 329 2.91 0.42 23.64
CA ARG A 329 2.12 -0.68 24.25
C ARG A 329 2.14 -1.97 23.43
N LYS A 330 2.21 -1.87 22.10
CA LYS A 330 2.22 -3.02 21.20
C LYS A 330 3.62 -3.59 20.96
N ALA A 331 4.65 -2.87 21.36
CA ALA A 331 6.05 -3.23 21.12
C ALA A 331 6.74 -3.92 22.32
N SER A 332 6.03 -4.19 23.42
CA SER A 332 6.62 -4.76 24.64
C SER A 332 7.42 -6.05 24.42
N ILE A 333 7.00 -6.90 23.47
CA ILE A 333 7.71 -8.13 23.11
C ILE A 333 9.11 -7.83 22.53
N LEU A 334 9.28 -6.73 21.79
CA LEU A 334 10.60 -6.33 21.29
C LEU A 334 11.51 -5.86 22.42
N GLU A 335 10.95 -5.16 23.41
CA GLU A 335 11.71 -4.70 24.58
C GLU A 335 12.22 -5.89 25.40
N ASP A 336 11.41 -6.94 25.57
CA ASP A 336 11.81 -8.22 26.19
C ASP A 336 12.98 -8.90 25.43
N LEU A 337 13.10 -8.65 24.12
CA LEU A 337 14.18 -9.15 23.28
C LEU A 337 15.39 -8.20 23.26
N GLY A 338 15.38 -7.14 24.06
CA GLY A 338 16.46 -6.15 24.13
C GLY A 338 16.45 -5.14 22.99
N ILE A 339 15.35 -5.01 22.25
CA ILE A 339 15.17 -4.04 21.17
C ILE A 339 14.30 -2.89 21.68
N SER A 340 14.92 -1.73 21.89
CA SER A 340 14.23 -0.50 22.29
C SER A 340 13.48 0.13 21.11
N ILE A 341 12.43 0.91 21.41
CA ILE A 341 11.54 1.52 20.41
C ILE A 341 11.50 3.02 20.61
N ASP A 342 11.73 3.77 19.54
CA ASP A 342 11.55 5.22 19.50
C ASP A 342 10.56 5.59 18.39
N VAL A 343 9.72 6.59 18.66
CA VAL A 343 8.81 7.17 17.67
C VAL A 343 9.21 8.62 17.45
N ASN A 344 9.62 8.93 16.22
CA ASN A 344 10.08 10.25 15.81
C ASN A 344 9.12 10.85 14.77
N PRO A 345 9.05 12.18 14.65
CA PRO A 345 8.28 12.82 13.58
C PRO A 345 8.72 12.33 12.19
N PRO A 346 7.78 12.25 11.22
CA PRO A 346 8.09 11.81 9.86
C PRO A 346 9.19 12.64 9.18
N GLU A 347 10.19 11.99 8.59
CA GLU A 347 11.27 12.66 7.85
C GLU A 347 11.03 12.53 6.34
N LEU A 348 10.97 13.66 5.61
CA LEU A 348 11.02 13.60 4.15
C LEU A 348 12.47 13.27 3.79
N MET A 349 12.71 12.08 3.23
CA MET A 349 14.02 11.77 2.66
C MET A 349 14.36 12.87 1.64
N GLN A 350 15.36 13.69 1.97
CA GLN A 350 15.87 14.77 1.12
C GLN A 350 16.61 14.20 -0.09
#